data_AF-A0A1M4ECL5-F1
#
_entry.id   AF-A0A1M4ECL5-F1
#
_cell.length_a   1.000
_cell.length_b   1.000
_cell.length_c   1.000
_cell.angle_alpha   90.00
_cell.angle_beta   90.00
_cell.angle_gamma   90.00
#
_symmetry.space_group_name_H-M   'P 1'
#
loop_
_entity.id
_entity.type
_entity.pdbx_description
1 polymer ?
#
loop_
_entity_poly.entity_id
_entity_poly.type
_entity_poly.pdbx_seq_one_letter_code
_entity_poly.pdbx_strand_id
1 'polypeptide(L)'
;MTPAATTDTLTDRYVAAVLRHLPGSRRSGGRRPEDQRPEDQRPDIDIERELRASIADAVDDRVEAGADRAEAEFAVLTELGDPARLAAGYADRPLQLIGPALYLDYTRLLTALLVTIVPAVAVAVGLMQGLRGAGALGLIGDTLGAALTTAAHLVCWTTLLFATIERVAGRVTGGAAGRGTPARRWTPDALPEPPTRRARYGELITYTVAMVLFTTFILLSPAISTETDAHGAPIGVFAPWLWQTGFVYAFIALVTLNLAVAYAKHYARWSVPLAVAGTLVEIACPIALLWLAAGDRVLNPGFTQAAAWPQSATSWINTALIVVSALSIVFAVIDGIARATRR
;
A
#
# COMPACT_ATOMS: atom_id res chain seq x y z
N MET A 1 59.58 6.04 5.19
CA MET A 1 58.16 5.73 5.42
C MET A 1 57.51 5.54 4.07
N THR A 2 57.38 4.29 3.65
CA THR A 2 56.72 3.88 2.40
C THR A 2 55.26 3.55 2.75
N PRO A 3 54.26 4.06 2.04
CA PRO A 3 52.87 3.73 2.32
C PRO A 3 52.63 2.26 1.97
N ALA A 4 52.05 1.49 2.90
CA ALA A 4 51.68 0.10 2.68
C ALA A 4 50.54 0.04 1.65
N ALA A 5 50.78 -0.66 0.54
CA ALA A 5 49.77 -0.97 -0.45
C ALA A 5 48.74 -1.93 0.17
N THR A 6 47.49 -1.50 0.32
CA THR A 6 46.37 -2.36 0.69
C THR A 6 46.10 -3.33 -0.46
N THR A 7 46.49 -4.59 -0.30
CA THR A 7 46.08 -5.68 -1.19
C THR A 7 44.57 -5.87 -1.06
N ASP A 8 43.82 -5.55 -2.12
CA ASP A 8 42.36 -5.64 -2.24
C ASP A 8 41.93 -7.13 -2.24
N THR A 9 41.65 -7.69 -1.05
CA THR A 9 41.29 -9.11 -0.90
C THR A 9 39.86 -9.40 -1.36
N LEU A 10 39.52 -10.67 -1.64
CA LEU A 10 38.14 -11.06 -1.98
C LEU A 10 37.16 -10.72 -0.84
N THR A 11 37.60 -10.95 0.40
CA THR A 11 36.89 -10.56 1.62
C THR A 11 36.65 -9.05 1.68
N ASP A 12 37.65 -8.21 1.38
CA ASP A 12 37.48 -6.75 1.41
C ASP A 12 36.42 -6.27 0.41
N ARG A 13 36.43 -6.82 -0.80
CA ARG A 13 35.43 -6.49 -1.82
C ARG A 13 34.04 -6.97 -1.45
N TYR A 14 33.92 -8.13 -0.82
CA TYR A 14 32.66 -8.69 -0.34
C TYR A 14 32.07 -7.85 0.81
N VAL A 15 32.88 -7.55 1.83
CA VAL A 15 32.49 -6.70 2.96
C VAL A 15 32.10 -5.30 2.47
N ALA A 16 32.87 -4.69 1.56
CA ALA A 16 32.54 -3.40 0.97
C ALA A 16 31.25 -3.45 0.11
N ALA A 17 30.92 -4.59 -0.51
CA ALA A 17 29.64 -4.78 -1.19
C ALA A 17 28.47 -4.82 -0.19
N VAL A 18 28.60 -5.58 0.90
CA VAL A 18 27.58 -5.65 1.98
C VAL A 18 27.33 -4.27 2.60
N LEU A 19 28.39 -3.55 2.98
CA LEU A 19 28.30 -2.23 3.60
C LEU A 19 27.67 -1.16 2.69
N ARG A 20 27.86 -1.27 1.36
CA ARG A 20 27.19 -0.38 0.38
C ARG A 20 25.67 -0.55 0.35
N HIS A 21 25.16 -1.70 0.78
CA HIS A 21 23.74 -1.99 0.84
C HIS A 21 23.09 -1.66 2.20
N LEU A 22 23.90 -1.35 3.24
CA LEU A 22 23.39 -0.92 4.54
C LEU A 22 22.91 0.55 4.56
N PRO A 23 21.82 0.87 5.27
CA PRO A 23 21.33 2.24 5.38
C PRO A 23 22.22 3.09 6.30
N GLY A 24 23.14 3.87 5.71
CA GLY A 24 23.99 4.81 6.46
C GLY A 24 25.29 5.16 5.75
N SER A 25 25.84 4.23 4.97
CA SER A 25 27.15 4.35 4.31
C SER A 25 27.27 5.52 3.33
N ARG A 26 26.16 6.02 2.76
CA ARG A 26 26.16 7.16 1.83
C ARG A 26 26.07 8.55 2.45
N ARG A 27 25.82 8.69 3.76
CA ARG A 27 25.65 10.04 4.37
C ARG A 27 26.97 10.77 4.63
N SER A 28 28.13 10.14 4.41
CA SER A 28 29.43 10.72 4.75
C SER A 28 30.04 11.64 3.67
N GLY A 29 29.32 11.97 2.60
CA GLY A 29 29.78 12.91 1.56
C GLY A 29 29.48 14.40 1.84
N GLY A 30 28.66 14.72 2.85
CA GLY A 30 28.22 16.08 3.14
C GLY A 30 28.34 16.41 4.64
N ARG A 31 29.47 17.00 5.01
CA ARG A 31 29.85 17.37 6.38
C ARG A 31 28.83 18.37 6.99
N ARG A 32 28.16 18.01 8.09
CA ARG A 32 27.66 18.97 9.10
C ARG A 32 28.44 18.75 10.40
N PRO A 33 28.95 19.79 11.08
CA PRO A 33 29.86 19.62 12.22
C PRO A 33 29.22 19.14 13.53
N GLU A 34 27.91 18.89 13.60
CA GLU A 34 27.18 18.75 14.87
C GLU A 34 26.80 17.31 15.29
N ASP A 35 27.18 16.26 14.54
CA ASP A 35 26.88 14.86 14.92
C ASP A 35 28.16 14.11 15.33
N GLN A 36 28.78 14.58 16.42
CA GLN A 36 29.80 13.80 17.15
C GLN A 36 29.10 12.74 18.02
N ARG A 37 28.61 11.68 17.40
CA ARG A 37 28.50 10.39 18.09
C ARG A 37 29.89 9.78 18.21
N PRO A 38 30.25 9.16 19.35
CA PRO A 38 31.48 8.38 19.47
C PRO A 38 31.58 7.40 18.30
N GLU A 39 32.76 7.32 17.67
CA GLU A 39 33.02 6.50 16.49
C GLU A 39 32.71 5.01 16.73
N ASP A 40 32.79 4.57 17.99
CA ASP A 40 32.47 3.22 18.49
C ASP A 40 30.98 2.83 18.51
N GLN A 41 30.06 3.71 18.11
CA GLN A 41 28.61 3.44 18.12
C GLN A 41 27.97 3.48 16.73
N ARG A 42 28.79 3.39 15.67
CA ARG A 42 28.28 3.33 14.32
C ARG A 42 27.94 1.88 13.96
N PRO A 43 26.65 1.53 13.72
CA PRO A 43 26.24 0.14 13.52
C PRO A 43 26.87 -0.51 12.28
N ASP A 44 27.29 0.27 11.29
CA ASP A 44 28.05 -0.19 10.13
C ASP A 44 29.46 -0.68 10.48
N ILE A 45 30.13 -0.04 11.46
CA ILE A 45 31.48 -0.46 11.91
C ILE A 45 31.40 -1.75 12.72
N ASP A 46 30.38 -1.89 13.57
CA ASP A 46 30.17 -3.13 14.33
C ASP A 46 29.85 -4.31 13.40
N ILE A 47 28.97 -4.11 12.41
CA ILE A 47 28.64 -5.12 11.39
C ILE A 47 29.86 -5.46 10.53
N GLU A 48 30.67 -4.47 10.13
CA GLU A 48 31.92 -4.71 9.38
C GLU A 48 32.86 -5.61 10.17
N ARG A 49 33.10 -5.29 11.45
CA ARG A 49 34.01 -6.02 12.32
C ARG A 49 33.52 -7.44 12.57
N GLU A 50 32.24 -7.60 12.90
CA GLU A 50 31.62 -8.90 13.14
C GLU A 50 31.64 -9.78 11.88
N LEU A 51 31.30 -9.22 10.71
CA LEU A 51 31.32 -9.95 9.45
C LEU A 51 32.73 -10.38 9.07
N ARG A 52 33.73 -9.49 9.20
CA ARG A 52 35.12 -9.83 8.89
C ARG A 52 35.67 -10.88 9.85
N ALA A 53 35.32 -10.81 11.14
CA ALA A 53 35.70 -11.83 12.12
C ALA A 53 35.06 -13.18 11.79
N SER A 54 33.75 -13.21 11.52
CA SER A 54 33.04 -14.45 11.14
C SER A 54 33.60 -15.09 9.86
N ILE A 55 33.97 -14.28 8.85
CA ILE A 55 34.60 -14.79 7.62
C ILE A 55 35.99 -15.34 7.94
N ALA A 56 36.80 -14.65 8.75
CA ALA A 56 38.14 -15.09 9.12
C ALA A 56 38.10 -16.44 9.86
N ASP A 57 37.22 -16.56 10.86
CA ASP A 57 37.02 -17.80 11.63
C ASP A 57 36.61 -18.95 10.69
N ALA A 58 35.62 -18.72 9.81
CA ALA A 58 35.13 -19.75 8.89
C ALA A 58 36.15 -20.15 7.79
N VAL A 59 37.08 -19.27 7.45
CA VAL A 59 38.22 -19.57 6.56
C VAL A 59 39.27 -20.36 7.31
N ASP A 60 39.63 -19.94 8.52
CA ASP A 60 40.64 -20.60 9.36
C ASP A 60 40.23 -22.03 9.69
N ASP A 61 38.96 -22.28 10.03
CA ASP A 61 38.40 -23.63 10.25
C ASP A 61 38.62 -24.56 9.05
N ARG A 62 38.47 -24.04 7.83
CA ARG A 62 38.66 -24.82 6.59
C ARG A 62 40.14 -25.03 6.25
N VAL A 63 40.99 -24.05 6.57
CA VAL A 63 42.44 -24.19 6.42
C VAL A 63 42.97 -25.24 7.41
N GLU A 64 42.48 -25.25 8.65
CA GLU A 64 42.80 -26.29 9.63
C GLU A 64 42.32 -27.69 9.19
N ALA A 65 41.20 -27.75 8.46
CA ALA A 65 40.71 -28.97 7.83
C ALA A 65 41.51 -29.40 6.57
N GLY A 66 42.55 -28.64 6.18
CA GLY A 66 43.50 -28.97 5.12
C GLY A 66 43.20 -28.34 3.75
N ALA A 67 42.28 -27.38 3.66
CA ALA A 67 42.04 -26.64 2.42
C ALA A 67 43.11 -25.55 2.18
N ASP A 68 43.38 -25.25 0.91
CA ASP A 68 44.16 -24.05 0.56
C ASP A 68 43.39 -22.78 0.98
N ARG A 69 44.11 -21.74 1.43
CA ARG A 69 43.46 -20.54 1.97
C ARG A 69 42.63 -19.79 0.94
N ALA A 70 43.03 -19.76 -0.33
CA ALA A 70 42.26 -19.10 -1.39
C ALA A 70 40.98 -19.88 -1.73
N GLU A 71 41.06 -21.22 -1.70
CA GLU A 71 39.90 -22.09 -1.91
C GLU A 71 38.92 -22.01 -0.73
N ALA A 72 39.44 -21.96 0.51
CA ALA A 72 38.65 -21.76 1.72
C ALA A 72 37.92 -20.41 1.72
N GLU A 73 38.61 -19.31 1.37
CA GLU A 73 38.00 -17.98 1.23
C GLU A 73 36.88 -17.99 0.18
N PHE A 74 37.12 -18.59 -0.99
CA PHE A 74 36.11 -18.68 -2.04
C PHE A 74 34.88 -19.50 -1.61
N ALA A 75 35.09 -20.64 -0.94
CA ALA A 75 34.01 -21.49 -0.46
C ALA A 75 33.14 -20.78 0.60
N VAL A 76 33.77 -20.11 1.58
CA VAL A 76 33.08 -19.33 2.63
C VAL A 76 32.22 -18.22 2.02
N LEU A 77 32.78 -17.44 1.10
CA LEU A 77 32.04 -16.36 0.45
C LEU A 77 30.90 -16.88 -0.44
N THR A 78 31.08 -18.05 -1.06
CA THR A 78 30.04 -18.72 -1.86
C THR A 78 28.89 -19.21 -0.98
N GLU A 79 29.17 -19.74 0.21
CA GLU A 79 28.17 -20.15 1.20
C GLU A 79 27.40 -18.97 1.78
N LEU A 80 28.07 -17.84 2.02
CA LEU A 80 27.43 -16.59 2.45
C LEU A 80 26.49 -16.01 1.39
N GLY A 81 26.72 -16.33 0.11
CA GLY A 81 25.81 -16.04 -0.99
C GLY A 81 25.86 -14.59 -1.47
N ASP A 82 24.71 -14.07 -1.93
CA ASP A 82 24.64 -12.71 -2.48
C ASP A 82 24.81 -11.65 -1.36
N PRO A 83 25.82 -10.76 -1.44
CA PRO A 83 26.05 -9.72 -0.43
C PRO A 83 24.84 -8.79 -0.24
N ALA A 84 24.00 -8.60 -1.26
CA ALA A 84 22.77 -7.82 -1.13
C ALA A 84 21.69 -8.55 -0.30
N ARG A 85 21.62 -9.89 -0.40
CA ARG A 85 20.74 -10.72 0.44
C ARG A 85 21.23 -10.75 1.89
N LEU A 86 22.54 -10.90 2.08
CA LEU A 86 23.16 -10.88 3.40
C LEU A 86 22.92 -9.52 4.10
N ALA A 87 23.13 -8.41 3.37
CA ALA A 87 22.84 -7.07 3.86
C ALA A 87 21.35 -6.85 4.21
N ALA A 88 20.42 -7.47 3.47
CA ALA A 88 18.99 -7.38 3.78
C ALA A 88 18.64 -8.07 5.12
N GLY A 89 19.37 -9.14 5.49
CA GLY A 89 19.27 -9.79 6.79
C GLY A 89 19.74 -8.89 7.93
N TYR A 90 20.85 -8.16 7.74
CA TYR A 90 21.34 -7.18 8.74
C TYR A 90 20.49 -5.90 8.83
N ALA A 91 19.86 -5.48 7.73
CA ALA A 91 19.13 -4.22 7.66
C ALA A 91 17.69 -4.27 8.20
N ASP A 92 17.25 -5.41 8.74
CA ASP A 92 15.86 -5.66 9.18
C ASP A 92 14.84 -5.23 8.10
N ARG A 93 15.22 -5.40 6.83
CA ARG A 93 14.46 -4.93 5.67
C ARG A 93 14.12 -6.11 4.77
N PRO A 94 13.10 -6.90 5.12
CA PRO A 94 12.76 -8.07 4.33
C PRO A 94 12.41 -7.65 2.90
N LEU A 95 12.90 -8.42 1.92
CA LEU A 95 12.72 -8.20 0.48
C LEU A 95 11.28 -8.42 0.01
N GLN A 96 10.40 -8.88 0.90
CA GLN A 96 8.99 -9.15 0.62
C GLN A 96 8.14 -7.88 0.44
N LEU A 97 7.08 -7.99 -0.37
CA LEU A 97 6.10 -6.91 -0.56
C LEU A 97 5.11 -6.82 0.62
N ILE A 98 4.67 -7.99 1.13
CA ILE A 98 3.75 -8.15 2.27
C ILE A 98 4.41 -9.17 3.21
N GLY A 99 4.55 -8.81 4.49
CA GLY A 99 5.21 -9.66 5.47
C GLY A 99 4.36 -10.80 6.02
N PRO A 100 4.99 -11.80 6.67
CA PRO A 100 4.30 -13.00 7.18
C PRO A 100 3.20 -12.65 8.21
N ALA A 101 3.35 -11.53 8.91
CA ALA A 101 2.38 -11.06 9.89
C ALA A 101 1.05 -10.61 9.27
N LEU A 102 1.04 -10.12 8.02
CA LEU A 102 -0.17 -9.65 7.32
C LEU A 102 -0.62 -10.57 6.19
N TYR A 103 0.21 -11.52 5.78
CA TYR A 103 -0.04 -12.38 4.62
C TYR A 103 -1.31 -13.23 4.75
N LEU A 104 -1.61 -13.77 5.95
CA LEU A 104 -2.82 -14.56 6.17
C LEU A 104 -4.10 -13.71 6.10
N ASP A 105 -4.05 -12.48 6.60
CA ASP A 105 -5.20 -11.57 6.52
C ASP A 105 -5.43 -11.09 5.08
N TYR A 106 -4.33 -10.78 4.37
CA TYR A 106 -4.35 -10.47 2.93
C TYR A 106 -5.00 -11.57 2.11
N THR A 107 -4.54 -12.81 2.26
CA THR A 107 -5.05 -13.95 1.48
C THR A 107 -6.51 -14.24 1.78
N ARG A 108 -6.94 -14.16 3.05
CA ARG A 108 -8.35 -14.31 3.43
C ARG A 108 -9.23 -13.24 2.81
N LEU A 109 -8.83 -11.98 2.91
CA LEU A 109 -9.61 -10.87 2.37
C LEU A 109 -9.69 -10.94 0.84
N LEU A 110 -8.56 -11.13 0.17
CA LEU A 110 -8.51 -11.22 -1.29
C LEU A 110 -9.34 -12.41 -1.80
N THR A 111 -9.24 -13.56 -1.14
CA THR A 111 -10.05 -14.75 -1.50
C THR A 111 -11.53 -14.48 -1.29
N ALA A 112 -11.92 -13.88 -0.17
CA ALA A 112 -13.32 -13.53 0.08
C ALA A 112 -13.88 -12.58 -0.98
N LEU A 113 -13.12 -11.54 -1.35
CA LEU A 113 -13.50 -10.59 -2.39
C LEU A 113 -13.63 -11.28 -3.76
N LEU A 114 -12.65 -12.09 -4.15
CA LEU A 114 -12.70 -12.79 -5.44
C LEU A 114 -13.86 -13.77 -5.53
N VAL A 115 -14.11 -14.57 -4.49
CA VAL A 115 -15.17 -15.60 -4.49
C VAL A 115 -16.57 -14.99 -4.42
N THR A 116 -16.73 -13.80 -3.82
CA THR A 116 -18.04 -13.16 -3.69
C THR A 116 -18.35 -12.18 -4.83
N ILE A 117 -17.41 -11.29 -5.15
CA ILE A 117 -17.66 -10.15 -6.05
C ILE A 117 -17.54 -10.55 -7.51
N VAL A 118 -16.54 -11.36 -7.88
CA VAL A 118 -16.34 -11.72 -9.29
C VAL A 118 -17.53 -12.51 -9.85
N PRO A 119 -18.08 -13.54 -9.16
CA PRO A 119 -19.30 -14.21 -9.63
C PRO A 119 -20.51 -13.30 -9.64
N ALA A 120 -20.67 -12.42 -8.64
CA ALA A 120 -21.78 -11.48 -8.60
C ALA A 120 -21.78 -10.54 -9.82
N VAL A 121 -20.61 -9.99 -10.18
CA VAL A 121 -20.45 -9.17 -11.37
C VAL A 121 -20.71 -9.98 -12.65
N ALA A 122 -20.17 -11.20 -12.74
CA ALA A 122 -20.39 -12.07 -13.90
C ALA A 122 -21.89 -12.37 -14.09
N VAL A 123 -22.62 -12.68 -13.02
CA VAL A 123 -24.08 -12.91 -13.08
C VAL A 123 -24.81 -11.64 -13.50
N ALA A 124 -24.47 -10.48 -12.92
CA ALA A 124 -25.10 -9.22 -13.25
C ALA A 124 -24.91 -8.84 -14.73
N VAL A 125 -23.68 -8.92 -15.24
CA VAL A 125 -23.36 -8.61 -16.63
C VAL A 125 -23.97 -9.65 -17.57
N GLY A 126 -23.86 -10.94 -17.26
CA GLY A 126 -24.44 -11.99 -18.08
C GLY A 126 -25.96 -11.91 -18.19
N LEU A 127 -26.65 -11.61 -17.07
CA LEU A 127 -28.09 -11.37 -17.08
C LEU A 127 -28.46 -10.14 -17.93
N MET A 128 -27.71 -9.05 -17.79
CA MET A 128 -27.93 -7.84 -18.59
C MET A 128 -27.75 -8.09 -20.09
N GLN A 129 -26.69 -8.79 -20.49
CA GLN A 129 -26.44 -9.13 -21.89
C GLN A 129 -27.51 -10.10 -22.43
N GLY A 130 -27.99 -11.04 -21.61
CA GLY A 130 -29.10 -11.91 -21.96
C GLY A 130 -30.41 -11.15 -22.21
N LEU A 131 -30.73 -10.18 -21.34
CA LEU A 131 -31.91 -9.32 -21.50
C LEU A 131 -31.85 -8.45 -22.76
N ARG A 132 -30.63 -8.08 -23.19
CA ARG A 132 -30.39 -7.32 -24.44
C ARG A 132 -30.45 -8.15 -25.71
N GLY A 133 -30.64 -9.47 -25.60
CA GLY A 133 -30.62 -10.36 -26.77
C GLY A 133 -29.25 -10.44 -27.42
N ALA A 134 -28.16 -10.22 -26.67
CA ALA A 134 -26.81 -10.35 -27.20
C ALA A 134 -26.57 -11.77 -27.73
N GLY A 135 -25.89 -11.88 -28.88
CA GLY A 135 -25.47 -13.18 -29.41
C GLY A 135 -24.56 -13.93 -28.42
N ALA A 136 -24.50 -15.25 -28.54
CA ALA A 136 -23.76 -16.10 -27.60
C ALA A 136 -22.31 -15.66 -27.37
N LEU A 137 -21.63 -15.20 -28.43
CA LEU A 137 -20.25 -14.72 -28.34
C LEU A 137 -20.13 -13.41 -27.55
N GLY A 138 -21.07 -12.47 -27.70
CA GLY A 138 -21.09 -11.21 -26.95
C GLY A 138 -21.43 -11.41 -25.48
N LEU A 139 -22.40 -12.27 -25.19
CA LEU A 139 -22.76 -12.64 -23.82
C LEU A 139 -21.54 -13.23 -23.08
N ILE A 140 -20.85 -14.19 -23.69
CA ILE A 140 -19.67 -14.81 -23.08
C ILE A 140 -18.52 -13.80 -22.97
N GLY A 141 -18.25 -13.05 -24.06
CA GLY A 141 -17.14 -12.10 -24.14
C GLY A 141 -17.24 -10.99 -23.10
N ASP A 142 -18.38 -10.31 -23.01
CA ASP A 142 -18.56 -9.17 -22.11
C ASP A 142 -18.62 -9.61 -20.65
N THR A 143 -19.27 -10.75 -20.38
CA THR A 143 -19.33 -11.33 -19.03
C THR A 143 -17.94 -11.71 -18.54
N LEU A 144 -17.17 -12.42 -19.36
CA LEU A 144 -15.81 -12.81 -19.03
C LEU A 144 -14.89 -11.60 -18.91
N GLY A 145 -15.02 -10.62 -19.80
CA GLY A 145 -14.28 -9.36 -19.76
C GLY A 145 -14.53 -8.60 -18.45
N ALA A 146 -15.80 -8.46 -18.04
CA ALA A 146 -16.16 -7.81 -16.79
C ALA A 146 -15.65 -8.56 -15.55
N ALA A 147 -15.72 -9.90 -15.55
CA ALA A 147 -15.23 -10.74 -14.47
C ALA A 147 -13.70 -10.62 -14.31
N LEU A 148 -12.95 -10.72 -15.41
CA LEU A 148 -11.48 -10.59 -15.43
C LEU A 148 -11.05 -9.19 -15.01
N THR A 149 -11.71 -8.17 -15.53
CA THR A 149 -11.44 -6.77 -15.16
C THR A 149 -11.68 -6.56 -13.67
N THR A 150 -12.79 -7.08 -13.13
CA THR A 150 -13.11 -7.01 -11.70
C THR A 150 -12.06 -7.71 -10.86
N ALA A 151 -11.67 -8.94 -11.22
CA ALA A 151 -10.64 -9.70 -10.52
C ALA A 151 -9.31 -8.94 -10.51
N ALA A 152 -8.91 -8.34 -11.63
CA ALA A 152 -7.68 -7.54 -11.73
C ALA A 152 -7.70 -6.32 -10.79
N HIS A 153 -8.83 -5.59 -10.71
CA HIS A 153 -8.98 -4.46 -9.80
C HIS A 153 -8.92 -4.90 -8.34
N LEU A 154 -9.62 -5.97 -7.98
CA LEU A 154 -9.62 -6.53 -6.62
C LEU A 154 -8.20 -6.92 -6.20
N VAL A 155 -7.47 -7.66 -7.04
CA VAL A 155 -6.07 -8.06 -6.77
C VAL A 155 -5.19 -6.82 -6.64
N CYS A 156 -5.19 -5.94 -7.65
CA CYS A 156 -4.31 -4.77 -7.69
C CYS A 156 -4.45 -3.89 -6.44
N TRP A 157 -5.69 -3.46 -6.13
CA TRP A 157 -5.93 -2.54 -5.04
C TRP A 157 -5.76 -3.18 -3.66
N THR A 158 -6.15 -4.45 -3.50
CA THR A 158 -5.95 -5.17 -2.23
C THR A 158 -4.46 -5.43 -1.97
N THR A 159 -3.69 -5.79 -2.99
CA THR A 159 -2.23 -5.95 -2.84
C THR A 159 -1.57 -4.60 -2.55
N LEU A 160 -1.92 -3.54 -3.28
CA LEU A 160 -1.36 -2.20 -3.07
C LEU A 160 -1.65 -1.68 -1.66
N LEU A 161 -2.84 -1.93 -1.14
CA LEU A 161 -3.20 -1.66 0.24
C LEU A 161 -2.25 -2.36 1.21
N PHE A 162 -2.20 -3.69 1.19
CA PHE A 162 -1.42 -4.46 2.17
C PHE A 162 0.08 -4.16 2.07
N ALA A 163 0.57 -3.93 0.85
CA ALA A 163 1.93 -3.44 0.63
C ALA A 163 2.14 -2.06 1.27
N THR A 164 1.19 -1.13 1.13
CA THR A 164 1.28 0.20 1.74
C THR A 164 1.22 0.12 3.27
N ILE A 165 0.37 -0.73 3.84
CA ILE A 165 0.31 -0.98 5.29
C ILE A 165 1.67 -1.45 5.78
N GLU A 166 2.23 -2.50 5.19
CA GLU A 166 3.54 -3.05 5.60
C GLU A 166 4.64 -1.99 5.51
N ARG A 167 4.64 -1.20 4.42
CA ARG A 167 5.68 -0.18 4.17
C ARG A 167 5.53 1.07 5.03
N VAL A 168 4.32 1.46 5.42
CA VAL A 168 4.08 2.62 6.30
C VAL A 168 4.22 2.21 7.76
N ALA A 169 3.64 1.07 8.16
CA ALA A 169 3.76 0.52 9.50
C ALA A 169 5.22 0.19 9.84
N GLY A 170 5.97 -0.45 8.93
CA GLY A 170 7.40 -0.76 9.11
C GLY A 170 8.29 0.49 9.22
N ARG A 171 7.89 1.64 8.63
CA ARG A 171 8.62 2.91 8.80
C ARG A 171 8.33 3.60 10.14
N VAL A 172 7.16 3.37 10.73
CA VAL A 172 6.77 4.00 12.00
C VAL A 172 7.19 3.15 13.21
N THR A 173 7.06 1.83 13.08
CA THR A 173 7.62 0.87 14.04
C THR A 173 9.11 0.60 13.84
N GLY A 174 9.74 1.29 12.87
CA GLY A 174 11.18 1.44 12.67
C GLY A 174 11.87 2.06 13.88
N GLY A 175 11.93 1.28 14.96
CA GLY A 175 12.46 1.66 16.25
C GLY A 175 11.68 1.20 17.48
N ALA A 176 10.67 0.35 17.37
CA ALA A 176 10.01 -0.23 18.56
C ALA A 176 10.14 -1.77 18.64
N ALA A 177 10.44 -2.46 17.53
CA ALA A 177 10.65 -3.91 17.55
C ALA A 177 12.13 -4.34 17.59
N GLY A 178 13.09 -3.41 17.42
CA GLY A 178 14.52 -3.73 17.38
C GLY A 178 15.47 -2.63 17.85
N ARG A 179 14.96 -1.50 18.37
CA ARG A 179 15.84 -0.60 19.12
C ARG A 179 16.10 -1.26 20.46
N GLY A 180 17.36 -1.65 20.69
CA GLY A 180 17.92 -1.73 22.03
C GLY A 180 17.52 -0.47 22.78
N THR A 181 16.47 -0.61 23.58
CA THR A 181 16.18 0.32 24.66
C THR A 181 17.39 0.20 25.58
N PRO A 182 18.04 1.29 26.04
CA PRO A 182 19.12 1.16 27.00
C PRO A 182 18.58 0.32 28.17
N ALA A 183 19.21 -0.85 28.35
CA ALA A 183 18.84 -1.95 29.24
C ALA A 183 17.64 -1.69 30.16
N ARG A 184 16.41 -1.90 29.66
CA ARG A 184 15.28 -2.21 30.54
C ARG A 184 15.26 -3.73 30.68
N ARG A 185 15.56 -4.24 31.89
CA ARG A 185 15.41 -5.66 32.23
C ARG A 185 14.04 -6.14 31.74
N TRP A 186 14.05 -7.15 30.89
CA TRP A 186 12.85 -7.85 30.47
C TRP A 186 12.11 -8.39 31.71
N THR A 187 10.81 -8.11 31.83
CA THR A 187 9.93 -8.61 32.89
C THR A 187 8.69 -9.28 32.31
N PRO A 188 8.07 -10.25 33.02
CA PRO A 188 6.86 -10.94 32.57
C PRO A 188 5.68 -10.02 32.25
N ASP A 189 5.63 -8.82 32.82
CA ASP A 189 4.60 -7.80 32.54
C ASP A 189 4.71 -7.19 31.13
N ALA A 190 5.80 -7.50 30.39
CA ALA A 190 5.99 -7.11 28.99
C ALA A 190 5.34 -8.10 27.99
N LEU A 191 4.55 -9.07 28.49
CA LEU A 191 3.72 -9.93 27.65
C LEU A 191 2.72 -9.05 26.86
N PRO A 192 2.72 -9.10 25.52
CA PRO A 192 1.74 -8.37 24.74
C PRO A 192 0.33 -8.83 25.13
N GLU A 193 -0.53 -7.87 25.49
CA GLU A 193 -1.92 -8.13 25.84
C GLU A 193 -2.62 -8.95 24.73
N PRO A 194 -3.46 -9.94 25.10
CA PRO A 194 -4.23 -10.69 24.13
C PRO A 194 -5.16 -9.76 23.32
N PRO A 195 -5.33 -10.00 22.01
CA PRO A 195 -5.62 -8.93 21.07
C PRO A 195 -7.05 -8.37 21.17
N THR A 196 -7.16 -7.10 21.58
CA THR A 196 -8.23 -6.16 21.18
C THR A 196 -8.12 -5.74 19.70
N ARG A 197 -7.16 -6.33 18.96
CA ARG A 197 -6.77 -6.09 17.56
C ARG A 197 -7.93 -6.27 16.57
N ARG A 198 -8.94 -7.12 16.82
CA ARG A 198 -10.02 -7.35 15.85
C ARG A 198 -10.95 -6.15 15.62
N ALA A 199 -11.34 -5.44 16.69
CA ALA A 199 -12.19 -4.25 16.56
C ALA A 199 -11.44 -3.09 15.87
N ARG A 200 -10.13 -2.99 16.15
CA ARG A 200 -9.24 -1.96 15.64
C ARG A 200 -9.00 -2.04 14.12
N TYR A 201 -9.10 -3.23 13.53
CA TYR A 201 -8.90 -3.46 12.09
C TYR A 201 -10.23 -3.57 11.34
N GLY A 202 -11.34 -3.86 12.02
CA GLY A 202 -12.66 -3.97 11.40
C GLY A 202 -13.08 -2.71 10.67
N GLU A 203 -12.80 -1.53 11.23
CA GLU A 203 -13.07 -0.24 10.59
C GLU A 203 -12.23 -0.04 9.31
N LEU A 204 -10.93 -0.31 9.39
CA LEU A 204 -10.02 -0.21 8.23
C LEU A 204 -10.36 -1.23 7.14
N ILE A 205 -10.73 -2.45 7.52
CA ILE A 205 -11.18 -3.50 6.60
C ILE A 205 -12.49 -3.07 5.94
N THR A 206 -13.46 -2.55 6.71
CA THR A 206 -14.74 -2.08 6.17
C THR A 206 -14.52 -0.92 5.21
N TYR A 207 -13.71 0.07 5.59
CA TYR A 207 -13.39 1.23 4.75
C TYR A 207 -12.64 0.81 3.47
N THR A 208 -11.72 -0.14 3.58
CA THR A 208 -11.02 -0.72 2.44
C THR A 208 -11.99 -1.44 1.49
N VAL A 209 -12.81 -2.35 2.01
CA VAL A 209 -13.77 -3.11 1.20
C VAL A 209 -14.74 -2.16 0.50
N ALA A 210 -15.27 -1.18 1.23
CA ALA A 210 -16.12 -0.14 0.67
C ALA A 210 -15.41 0.63 -0.46
N MET A 211 -14.16 1.07 -0.26
CA MET A 211 -13.38 1.74 -1.30
C MET A 211 -13.19 0.86 -2.53
N VAL A 212 -12.80 -0.41 -2.34
CA VAL A 212 -12.55 -1.35 -3.44
C VAL A 212 -13.83 -1.60 -4.24
N LEU A 213 -14.95 -1.85 -3.56
CA LEU A 213 -16.25 -2.03 -4.21
C LEU A 213 -16.68 -0.76 -4.96
N PHE A 214 -16.55 0.40 -4.33
CA PHE A 214 -16.93 1.68 -4.92
C PHE A 214 -16.08 2.03 -6.15
N THR A 215 -14.77 1.82 -6.08
CA THR A 215 -13.83 2.06 -7.19
C THR A 215 -14.09 1.09 -8.33
N THR A 216 -14.31 -0.19 -8.02
CA THR A 216 -14.66 -1.21 -9.00
C THR A 216 -15.97 -0.87 -9.70
N PHE A 217 -16.99 -0.47 -8.94
CA PHE A 217 -18.27 -0.04 -9.49
C PHE A 217 -18.13 1.15 -10.44
N ILE A 218 -17.38 2.19 -10.04
CA ILE A 218 -17.14 3.36 -10.90
C ILE A 218 -16.43 2.93 -12.20
N LEU A 219 -15.35 2.16 -12.09
CA LEU A 219 -14.55 1.73 -13.24
C LEU A 219 -15.31 0.81 -14.20
N LEU A 220 -16.21 -0.03 -13.66
CA LEU A 220 -17.05 -0.91 -14.46
C LEU A 220 -18.31 -0.23 -14.99
N SER A 221 -18.70 0.93 -14.44
CA SER A 221 -19.94 1.63 -14.81
C SER A 221 -20.17 1.86 -16.32
N PRO A 222 -19.14 2.10 -17.17
CA PRO A 222 -19.36 2.17 -18.61
C PRO A 222 -19.70 0.81 -19.25
N ALA A 223 -19.14 -0.28 -18.72
CA ALA A 223 -19.32 -1.63 -19.22
C ALA A 223 -20.64 -2.29 -18.74
N ILE A 224 -21.10 -1.96 -17.53
CA ILE A 224 -22.39 -2.45 -16.99
C ILE A 224 -23.58 -1.56 -17.35
N SER A 225 -23.39 -0.52 -18.17
CA SER A 225 -24.49 0.36 -18.55
C SER A 225 -25.65 -0.46 -19.13
N THR A 226 -26.89 -0.12 -18.76
CA THR A 226 -28.13 -0.77 -19.22
C THR A 226 -28.67 -0.18 -20.51
N GLU A 227 -28.28 1.04 -20.86
CA GLU A 227 -28.80 1.77 -22.02
C GLU A 227 -27.79 1.83 -23.17
N THR A 228 -28.29 1.83 -24.41
CA THR A 228 -27.49 1.97 -25.62
C THR A 228 -27.95 3.15 -26.46
N ASP A 229 -27.03 3.77 -27.19
CA ASP A 229 -27.35 4.81 -28.16
C ASP A 229 -28.02 4.23 -29.42
N ALA A 230 -28.42 5.11 -30.34
CA ALA A 230 -29.05 4.71 -31.60
C ALA A 230 -28.16 3.83 -32.50
N HIS A 231 -26.87 3.69 -32.18
CA HIS A 231 -25.86 2.94 -32.93
C HIS A 231 -25.45 1.65 -32.17
N GLY A 232 -26.10 1.35 -31.03
CA GLY A 232 -25.85 0.17 -30.22
C GLY A 232 -24.69 0.31 -29.23
N ALA A 233 -24.07 1.48 -29.08
CA ALA A 233 -22.99 1.69 -28.14
C ALA A 233 -23.53 1.95 -26.72
N PRO A 234 -22.95 1.34 -25.66
CA PRO A 234 -23.42 1.52 -24.29
C PRO A 234 -23.21 2.97 -23.78
N ILE A 235 -24.28 3.57 -23.25
CA ILE A 235 -24.25 4.93 -22.69
C ILE A 235 -23.90 4.86 -21.21
N GLY A 236 -22.69 5.24 -20.79
CA GLY A 236 -22.34 5.19 -19.35
C GLY A 236 -23.25 6.02 -18.44
N VAL A 237 -23.51 5.53 -17.21
CA VAL A 237 -24.32 6.20 -16.17
C VAL A 237 -23.72 7.56 -15.79
N PHE A 238 -22.39 7.63 -15.70
CA PHE A 238 -21.67 8.87 -15.42
C PHE A 238 -21.39 9.66 -16.70
N ALA A 239 -21.36 10.98 -16.58
CA ALA A 239 -21.15 11.87 -17.70
C ALA A 239 -19.81 11.60 -18.42
N PRO A 240 -19.75 11.52 -19.77
CA PRO A 240 -18.55 11.13 -20.52
C PRO A 240 -17.32 12.03 -20.28
N TRP A 241 -17.55 13.31 -20.01
CA TRP A 241 -16.49 14.28 -19.76
C TRP A 241 -15.63 13.91 -18.54
N LEU A 242 -16.19 13.21 -17.54
CA LEU A 242 -15.47 12.75 -16.34
C LEU A 242 -14.33 11.80 -16.69
N TRP A 243 -14.54 10.98 -17.73
CA TRP A 243 -13.55 10.03 -18.24
C TRP A 243 -12.52 10.74 -19.13
N GLN A 244 -13.00 11.57 -20.05
CA GLN A 244 -12.16 12.28 -21.03
C GLN A 244 -11.18 13.25 -20.38
N THR A 245 -11.62 13.95 -19.32
CA THR A 245 -10.78 14.86 -18.54
C THR A 245 -9.87 14.14 -17.53
N GLY A 246 -10.04 12.83 -17.35
CA GLY A 246 -9.35 12.04 -16.34
C GLY A 246 -9.80 12.31 -14.91
N PHE A 247 -10.91 13.04 -14.71
CA PHE A 247 -11.45 13.35 -13.39
C PHE A 247 -11.75 12.08 -12.59
N VAL A 248 -12.29 11.03 -13.21
CA VAL A 248 -12.54 9.73 -12.55
C VAL A 248 -11.27 9.18 -11.92
N TYR A 249 -10.16 9.19 -12.66
CA TYR A 249 -8.88 8.66 -12.16
C TYR A 249 -8.31 9.53 -11.05
N ALA A 250 -8.43 10.86 -11.15
CA ALA A 250 -8.03 11.78 -10.08
C ALA A 250 -8.87 11.57 -8.82
N PHE A 251 -10.17 11.35 -8.96
CA PHE A 251 -11.07 11.08 -7.84
C PHE A 251 -10.76 9.74 -7.17
N ILE A 252 -10.49 8.68 -7.95
CA ILE A 252 -10.04 7.38 -7.41
C ILE A 252 -8.71 7.51 -6.68
N ALA A 253 -7.75 8.27 -7.23
CA ALA A 253 -6.49 8.55 -6.57
C ALA A 253 -6.68 9.27 -5.24
N LEU A 254 -7.65 10.21 -5.18
CA LEU A 254 -8.00 10.93 -3.95
C LEU A 254 -8.67 10.03 -2.89
N VAL A 255 -9.58 9.14 -3.30
CA VAL A 255 -10.18 8.13 -2.41
C VAL A 255 -9.11 7.16 -1.89
N THR A 256 -8.17 6.75 -2.75
CA THR A 256 -7.02 5.93 -2.37
C THR A 256 -6.11 6.65 -1.37
N LEU A 257 -5.87 7.95 -1.58
CA LEU A 257 -5.09 8.77 -0.65
C LEU A 257 -5.80 8.90 0.70
N ASN A 258 -7.13 9.01 0.71
CA ASN A 258 -7.94 8.98 1.93
C ASN A 258 -7.73 7.69 2.72
N LEU A 259 -7.78 6.54 2.04
CA LEU A 259 -7.44 5.25 2.64
C LEU A 259 -6.02 5.27 3.21
N ALA A 260 -5.03 5.69 2.43
CA ALA A 260 -3.64 5.75 2.89
C ALA A 260 -3.46 6.64 4.14
N VAL A 261 -4.16 7.78 4.19
CA VAL A 261 -4.19 8.68 5.36
C VAL A 261 -4.86 8.00 6.56
N ALA A 262 -5.99 7.32 6.36
CA ALA A 262 -6.68 6.59 7.44
C ALA A 262 -5.75 5.55 8.07
N TYR A 263 -5.01 4.81 7.24
CA TYR A 263 -3.96 3.91 7.70
C TYR A 263 -2.81 4.66 8.40
N ALA A 264 -2.34 5.78 7.85
CA ALA A 264 -1.28 6.57 8.47
C ALA A 264 -1.71 7.10 9.85
N LYS A 265 -2.93 7.61 10.03
CA LYS A 265 -3.46 8.03 11.35
C LYS A 265 -3.43 6.89 12.37
N HIS A 266 -3.60 5.65 11.90
CA HIS A 266 -3.73 4.48 12.75
C HIS A 266 -2.41 3.81 13.14
N TYR A 267 -1.43 3.83 12.24
CA TYR A 267 -0.13 3.17 12.42
C TYR A 267 1.05 4.13 12.53
N ALA A 268 0.89 5.42 12.17
CA ALA A 268 1.94 6.42 12.28
C ALA A 268 1.99 7.06 13.68
N ARG A 269 3.19 7.54 14.08
CA ARG A 269 3.32 8.39 15.26
C ARG A 269 2.52 9.66 15.01
N TRP A 270 1.61 9.95 15.92
CA TRP A 270 0.75 11.11 15.82
C TRP A 270 1.60 12.37 15.65
N SER A 271 1.27 13.18 14.64
CA SER A 271 1.91 14.47 14.39
C SER A 271 0.86 15.45 13.89
N VAL A 272 0.96 16.71 14.34
CA VAL A 272 0.02 17.78 13.95
C VAL A 272 -0.04 17.95 12.42
N PRO A 273 1.08 17.91 11.66
CA PRO A 273 1.03 17.97 10.21
C PRO A 273 0.24 16.82 9.56
N LEU A 274 0.39 15.59 10.08
CA LEU A 274 -0.36 14.42 9.58
C LEU A 274 -1.85 14.53 9.85
N ALA A 275 -2.23 15.07 11.02
CA ALA A 275 -3.63 15.32 11.35
C ALA A 275 -4.25 16.36 10.42
N VAL A 276 -3.56 17.48 10.18
CA VAL A 276 -4.03 18.55 9.27
C VAL A 276 -4.12 18.05 7.83
N ALA A 277 -3.05 17.45 7.31
CA ALA A 277 -3.04 16.89 5.96
C ALA A 277 -4.13 15.83 5.80
N GLY A 278 -4.34 15.00 6.83
CA GLY A 278 -5.37 13.98 6.79
C GLY A 278 -6.78 14.54 6.74
N THR A 279 -7.07 15.58 7.53
CA THR A 279 -8.37 16.27 7.48
C THR A 279 -8.60 16.96 6.13
N LEU A 280 -7.57 17.56 5.52
CA LEU A 280 -7.68 18.17 4.19
C LEU A 280 -8.03 17.14 3.12
N VAL A 281 -7.37 15.97 3.14
CA VAL A 281 -7.65 14.87 2.22
C VAL A 281 -9.08 14.34 2.43
N GLU A 282 -9.51 14.20 3.69
CA GLU A 282 -10.85 13.74 4.08
C GLU A 282 -11.97 14.68 3.57
N ILE A 283 -11.72 15.99 3.58
CA ILE A 283 -12.66 17.00 3.07
C ILE A 283 -12.62 17.12 1.54
N ALA A 284 -11.49 16.80 0.89
CA ALA A 284 -11.35 16.98 -0.55
C ALA A 284 -12.32 16.10 -1.37
N CYS A 285 -12.53 14.84 -0.98
CA CYS A 285 -13.50 13.94 -1.63
C CYS A 285 -14.94 14.48 -1.62
N PRO A 286 -15.53 14.84 -0.46
CA PRO A 286 -16.87 15.39 -0.43
C PRO A 286 -16.97 16.78 -1.07
N ILE A 287 -15.92 17.62 -1.06
CA ILE A 287 -15.93 18.86 -1.85
C ILE A 287 -16.05 18.57 -3.34
N ALA A 288 -15.27 17.62 -3.86
CA ALA A 288 -15.33 17.23 -5.27
C ALA A 288 -16.72 16.69 -5.65
N LEU A 289 -17.30 15.83 -4.81
CA LEU A 289 -18.67 15.32 -5.00
C LEU A 289 -19.73 16.43 -4.92
N LEU A 290 -19.61 17.34 -3.95
CA LEU A 290 -20.52 18.47 -3.79
C LEU A 290 -20.50 19.37 -5.02
N TRP A 291 -19.31 19.70 -5.54
CA TRP A 291 -19.17 20.51 -6.74
C TRP A 291 -19.77 19.83 -7.98
N LEU A 292 -19.57 18.51 -8.13
CA LEU A 292 -20.16 17.73 -9.21
C LEU A 292 -21.69 17.69 -9.12
N ALA A 293 -22.23 17.40 -7.94
CA ALA A 293 -23.65 17.23 -7.71
C ALA A 293 -24.40 18.56 -7.79
N ALA A 294 -23.83 19.64 -7.26
CA ALA A 294 -24.41 20.99 -7.35
C ALA A 294 -24.44 21.54 -8.79
N GLY A 295 -23.57 21.05 -9.66
CA GLY A 295 -23.54 21.43 -11.07
C GLY A 295 -24.33 20.51 -12.00
N ASP A 296 -25.06 19.52 -11.48
CA ASP A 296 -25.73 18.45 -12.25
C ASP A 296 -24.79 17.73 -13.23
N ARG A 297 -23.49 17.61 -12.89
CA ARG A 297 -22.45 17.10 -13.80
C ARG A 297 -22.10 15.62 -13.59
N VAL A 298 -22.72 14.97 -12.61
CA VAL A 298 -22.45 13.58 -12.23
C VAL A 298 -23.02 12.61 -13.26
N LEU A 299 -24.33 12.70 -13.50
CA LEU A 299 -25.06 11.75 -14.33
C LEU A 299 -25.02 12.17 -15.79
N ASN A 300 -24.96 11.18 -16.68
CA ASN A 300 -25.06 11.42 -18.10
C ASN A 300 -26.53 11.73 -18.47
N PRO A 301 -26.85 12.91 -19.01
CA PRO A 301 -28.23 13.24 -19.39
C PRO A 301 -28.75 12.34 -20.51
N GLY A 302 -27.88 11.78 -21.36
CA GLY A 302 -28.27 10.80 -22.37
C GLY A 302 -28.69 9.46 -21.75
N PHE A 303 -28.06 9.07 -20.64
CA PHE A 303 -28.41 7.84 -19.92
C PHE A 303 -29.76 7.98 -19.22
N THR A 304 -29.98 9.08 -18.49
CA THR A 304 -31.23 9.28 -17.75
C THR A 304 -32.45 9.40 -18.67
N GLN A 305 -32.26 10.01 -19.86
CA GLN A 305 -33.30 10.06 -20.89
C GLN A 305 -33.58 8.70 -21.51
N ALA A 306 -32.54 7.94 -21.87
CA ALA A 306 -32.71 6.61 -22.47
C ALA A 306 -33.35 5.62 -21.49
N ALA A 307 -32.94 5.64 -20.22
CA ALA A 307 -33.51 4.82 -19.15
C ALA A 307 -34.91 5.29 -18.70
N ALA A 308 -35.45 6.36 -19.29
CA ALA A 308 -36.72 6.99 -18.92
C ALA A 308 -36.84 7.29 -17.41
N TRP A 309 -35.74 7.70 -16.77
CA TRP A 309 -35.74 8.00 -15.35
C TRP A 309 -36.61 9.24 -15.06
N PRO A 310 -37.49 9.19 -14.05
CA PRO A 310 -38.26 10.36 -13.67
C PRO A 310 -37.31 11.46 -13.18
N GLN A 311 -37.59 12.71 -13.53
CA GLN A 311 -36.75 13.85 -13.14
C GLN A 311 -36.57 13.94 -11.62
N SER A 312 -37.59 13.54 -10.86
CA SER A 312 -37.51 13.42 -9.40
C SER A 312 -36.39 12.48 -8.95
N ALA A 313 -36.18 11.32 -9.58
CA ALA A 313 -35.12 10.38 -9.20
C ALA A 313 -33.73 11.03 -9.35
N THR A 314 -33.49 11.72 -10.46
CA THR A 314 -32.26 12.46 -10.70
C THR A 314 -32.04 13.56 -9.65
N SER A 315 -33.09 14.34 -9.35
CA SER A 315 -33.04 15.37 -8.31
C SER A 315 -32.82 14.78 -6.91
N TRP A 316 -33.42 13.64 -6.58
CA TRP A 316 -33.20 12.94 -5.32
C TRP A 316 -31.77 12.44 -5.18
N ILE A 317 -31.19 11.86 -6.24
CA ILE A 317 -29.79 11.40 -6.25
C ILE A 317 -28.85 12.59 -6.03
N ASN A 318 -29.00 13.69 -6.79
CA ASN A 318 -28.15 14.87 -6.62
C ASN A 318 -28.32 15.50 -5.24
N THR A 319 -29.56 15.59 -4.74
CA THR A 319 -29.83 16.09 -3.38
C THR A 319 -29.16 15.20 -2.32
N ALA A 320 -29.25 13.87 -2.46
CA ALA A 320 -28.61 12.93 -1.55
C ALA A 320 -27.08 13.08 -1.57
N LEU A 321 -26.47 13.20 -2.75
CA LEU A 321 -25.03 13.43 -2.89
C LEU A 321 -24.59 14.75 -2.24
N ILE A 322 -25.35 15.83 -2.43
CA ILE A 322 -25.10 17.13 -1.79
C ILE A 322 -25.18 17.01 -0.27
N VAL A 323 -26.26 16.42 0.26
CA VAL A 323 -26.48 16.27 1.71
C VAL A 323 -25.40 15.40 2.34
N VAL A 324 -25.10 14.23 1.76
CA VAL A 324 -24.05 13.33 2.26
C VAL A 324 -22.68 14.02 2.24
N SER A 325 -22.38 14.76 1.17
CA SER A 325 -21.12 15.50 1.06
C SER A 325 -21.02 16.60 2.12
N ALA A 326 -22.09 17.39 2.30
CA ALA A 326 -22.15 18.45 3.31
C ALA A 326 -22.00 17.88 4.73
N LEU A 327 -22.72 16.80 5.05
CA LEU A 327 -22.60 16.11 6.33
C LEU A 327 -21.19 15.56 6.55
N SER A 328 -20.59 14.94 5.53
CA SER A 328 -19.23 14.40 5.61
C SER A 328 -18.20 15.50 5.90
N ILE A 329 -18.35 16.68 5.27
CA ILE A 329 -17.49 17.85 5.55
C ILE A 329 -17.68 18.30 6.99
N VAL A 330 -18.92 18.43 7.47
CA VAL A 330 -19.22 18.83 8.86
C VAL A 330 -18.61 17.84 9.85
N PHE A 331 -18.77 16.53 9.64
CA PHE A 331 -18.18 15.51 10.49
C PHE A 331 -16.65 15.57 10.48
N ALA A 332 -16.02 15.68 9.31
CA ALA A 332 -14.57 15.79 9.20
C ALA A 332 -14.01 17.03 9.93
N VAL A 333 -14.73 18.16 9.87
CA VAL A 333 -14.38 19.39 10.60
C VAL A 333 -14.54 19.20 12.12
N ILE A 334 -15.68 18.66 12.58
CA ILE A 334 -15.93 18.41 14.01
C ILE A 334 -14.87 17.46 14.58
N ASP A 335 -14.59 16.38 13.88
CA ASP A 335 -13.60 15.38 14.29
C ASP A 335 -12.17 15.96 14.24
N GLY A 336 -11.89 16.83 13.28
CA GLY A 336 -10.67 17.66 13.25
C GLY A 336 -10.51 18.56 14.48
N ILE A 337 -11.57 19.27 14.87
CA ILE A 337 -11.57 20.17 16.04
C ILE A 337 -11.49 19.38 17.35
N ALA A 338 -12.25 18.30 17.48
CA ALA A 338 -12.24 17.45 18.67
C ALA A 338 -10.86 16.83 18.93
N ARG A 339 -10.12 16.48 17.87
CA ARG A 339 -8.73 16.03 17.95
C ARG A 339 -7.76 17.14 18.36
N ALA A 340 -8.07 18.39 18.06
CA ALA A 340 -7.26 19.55 18.47
C ALA A 340 -7.48 19.93 19.94
N THR A 341 -8.67 19.66 20.50
CA THR A 341 -9.06 20.03 21.87
C THR A 341 -8.76 18.96 22.93
N ARG A 342 -8.65 17.68 22.58
CA ARG A 342 -8.23 16.58 23.50
C ARG A 342 -6.72 16.58 23.82
N ARG A 343 -6.11 17.76 23.90
CA ARG A 343 -4.77 17.96 24.46
C ARG A 343 -4.84 17.98 25.97
#